data_AF-A0A833H2Z0-F1
#
_entry.id   AF-A0A833H2Z0-F1
#
_cell.length_a   1.000
_cell.length_b   1.000
_cell.length_c   1.000
_cell.angle_alpha   90.00
_cell.angle_beta   90.00
_cell.angle_gamma   90.00
#
_symmetry.space_group_name_H-M   'P 1'
#
loop_
_entity.id
_entity.type
_entity.pdbx_description
1 polymer ?
#
loop_
_entity_poly.entity_id
_entity_poly.type
_entity_poly.pdbx_seq_one_letter_code
_entity_poly.pdbx_strand_id
1 'polypeptide(L)'
;MKGRAFSHRSAWAFTNELSHPRDMHYITSPFYASRLNQRYKDEGGKRTYLPPVRSIHRGLDFRGVTGAPIFAIAPGTVVLAHDMHFEGGFTLVDHGNGIFTGYMHQHRIHVKVGDTVKAGQLIGDVGATGMVTGAHLHLAIWVQGIPGDPLSLLSLPLR
;
A
#
# COMPACT_ATOMS: atom_id res chain seq x y z
N MET A 1 -17.17 -1.24 1.00
CA MET A 1 -16.28 -2.19 0.30
C MET A 1 -15.00 -2.47 1.09
N LYS A 2 -14.19 -1.46 1.43
CA LYS A 2 -12.92 -1.63 2.17
C LYS A 2 -13.04 -2.36 3.52
N GLY A 3 -14.03 -2.03 4.36
CA GLY A 3 -14.25 -2.72 5.64
C GLY A 3 -14.55 -4.21 5.51
N ARG A 4 -15.23 -4.63 4.42
CA ARG A 4 -15.53 -6.04 4.12
C ARG A 4 -14.28 -6.80 3.67
N ALA A 5 -13.33 -6.12 3.02
CA ALA A 5 -12.06 -6.73 2.62
C ALA A 5 -11.18 -7.07 3.84
N PHE A 6 -11.11 -6.19 4.84
CA PHE A 6 -10.38 -6.45 6.09
C PHE A 6 -11.06 -7.49 7.01
N SER A 7 -12.35 -7.77 6.81
CA SER A 7 -13.03 -8.88 7.48
C SER A 7 -12.77 -10.24 6.84
N HIS A 8 -12.05 -10.30 5.71
CA HIS A 8 -11.67 -11.57 5.10
C HIS A 8 -10.81 -12.40 6.07
N ARG A 9 -11.01 -13.71 6.02
CA ARG A 9 -10.32 -14.69 6.85
C ARG A 9 -9.97 -15.88 5.96
N SER A 10 -8.81 -15.86 5.32
CA SER A 10 -8.30 -17.05 4.66
C SER A 10 -7.75 -18.05 5.67
N ALA A 11 -7.99 -19.35 5.46
CA ALA A 11 -7.30 -20.44 6.16
C ALA A 11 -5.83 -20.60 5.73
N TRP A 12 -5.33 -19.73 4.84
CA TRP A 12 -3.93 -19.68 4.44
C TRP A 12 -3.05 -19.35 5.63
N ALA A 13 -1.91 -20.05 5.74
CA ALA A 13 -0.86 -19.68 6.66
C ALA A 13 0.11 -18.74 5.94
N PHE A 14 0.50 -17.65 6.60
CA PHE A 14 1.66 -16.87 6.18
C PHE A 14 2.86 -17.81 6.09
N THR A 15 3.39 -18.02 4.88
CA THR A 15 4.53 -18.93 4.66
C THR A 15 5.84 -18.14 4.75
N ASN A 16 6.97 -18.86 4.79
CA ASN A 16 8.30 -18.24 4.78
C ASN A 16 8.72 -17.70 3.40
N GLU A 17 7.86 -17.81 2.38
CA GLU A 17 8.17 -17.29 1.05
C GLU A 17 7.96 -15.78 1.04
N LEU A 18 9.00 -15.03 1.37
CA LEU A 18 9.04 -13.59 1.15
C LEU A 18 9.79 -13.29 -0.14
N SER A 19 9.26 -12.37 -0.93
CA SER A 19 9.98 -11.79 -2.04
C SER A 19 9.99 -10.28 -1.87
N HIS A 20 11.19 -9.74 -1.72
CA HIS A 20 11.41 -8.31 -1.82
C HIS A 20 12.05 -8.01 -3.19
N PRO A 21 11.39 -7.25 -4.08
CA PRO A 21 12.03 -6.81 -5.31
C PRO A 21 13.25 -5.91 -5.00
N ARG A 22 14.34 -6.14 -5.74
CA ARG A 22 15.72 -5.77 -5.41
C ARG A 22 16.15 -4.35 -5.83
N ASP A 23 15.23 -3.46 -6.22
CA ASP A 23 15.61 -2.16 -6.82
C ASP A 23 14.88 -0.92 -6.22
N MET A 24 13.77 -1.09 -5.49
CA MET A 24 13.04 0.01 -4.81
C MET A 24 13.53 0.18 -3.37
N HIS A 25 14.77 0.65 -3.19
CA HIS A 25 15.36 0.81 -1.84
C HIS A 25 15.26 2.22 -1.27
N TYR A 26 14.84 3.20 -2.07
CA TYR A 26 14.83 4.59 -1.61
C TYR A 26 13.51 4.92 -0.89
N ILE A 27 13.51 4.65 0.41
CA ILE A 27 12.43 5.05 1.31
C ILE A 27 12.38 6.58 1.37
N THR A 28 11.27 7.16 0.93
CA THR A 28 11.05 8.62 0.97
C THR A 28 10.29 9.07 2.21
N SER A 29 9.55 8.15 2.84
CA SER A 29 8.88 8.42 4.11
C SER A 29 8.77 7.14 4.93
N PRO A 30 9.32 7.12 6.15
CA PRO A 30 9.22 5.96 7.03
C PRO A 30 7.82 5.82 7.63
N PHE A 31 7.56 4.64 8.20
CA PHE A 31 6.40 4.41 9.05
C PHE A 31 6.39 5.36 10.24
N TYR A 32 5.19 5.81 10.61
CA TYR A 32 4.95 6.71 11.73
C TYR A 32 5.52 8.13 11.61
N ALA A 33 6.01 8.51 10.42
CA ALA A 33 6.44 9.88 10.15
C ALA A 33 5.29 10.89 10.37
N SER A 34 5.56 11.94 11.13
CA SER A 34 4.63 13.07 11.29
C SER A 34 4.62 13.91 10.02
N ARG A 35 3.44 14.11 9.45
CA ARG A 35 3.23 14.95 8.26
C ARG A 35 2.41 16.17 8.62
N LEU A 36 2.84 17.30 8.09
CA LEU A 36 2.08 18.54 8.15
C LEU A 36 1.37 18.73 6.81
N ASN A 37 0.09 18.37 6.75
CA ASN A 37 -0.67 18.42 5.51
C ASN A 37 -1.34 19.78 5.37
N GLN A 38 -0.86 20.56 4.40
CA GLN A 38 -1.46 21.83 4.04
C GLN A 38 -2.82 21.59 3.37
N ARG A 39 -3.89 22.07 3.99
CA ARG A 39 -5.23 21.98 3.44
C ARG A 39 -5.57 23.28 2.72
N TYR A 40 -6.43 23.18 1.71
CA TYR A 40 -7.01 24.35 1.07
C TYR A 40 -8.47 24.06 0.69
N LYS A 41 -9.26 25.12 0.59
CA LYS A 41 -10.56 25.11 -0.11
C LYS A 41 -10.35 25.74 -1.47
N ASP A 42 -10.93 25.16 -2.50
CA ASP A 42 -10.99 25.76 -3.84
C ASP A 42 -12.43 26.21 -4.09
N GLU A 43 -12.63 27.52 -4.18
CA GLU A 43 -13.92 28.14 -4.47
C GLU A 43 -13.76 28.95 -5.77
N GLY A 44 -14.17 28.35 -6.89
CA GLY A 44 -14.13 28.99 -8.20
C GLY A 44 -12.72 29.28 -8.73
N GLY A 45 -11.73 28.44 -8.42
CA GLY A 45 -10.33 28.61 -8.84
C GLY A 45 -9.50 29.43 -7.86
N LYS A 46 -10.10 29.98 -6.79
CA LYS A 46 -9.39 30.65 -5.71
C LYS A 46 -9.12 29.67 -4.58
N ARG A 47 -7.83 29.37 -4.34
CA ARG A 47 -7.39 28.53 -3.23
C ARG A 47 -7.25 29.34 -1.95
N THR A 48 -8.06 29.00 -0.94
CA THR A 48 -7.93 29.52 0.42
C THR A 48 -7.25 28.47 1.30
N TYR A 49 -6.05 28.76 1.76
CA TYR A 49 -5.27 27.87 2.60
C TYR A 49 -5.83 27.83 4.03
N LEU A 50 -6.07 26.62 4.54
CA LEU A 50 -6.50 26.38 5.91
C LEU A 50 -5.29 26.07 6.80
N PRO A 51 -5.41 26.18 8.14
CA PRO A 51 -4.37 25.71 9.04
C PRO A 51 -3.98 24.26 8.71
N PRO A 52 -2.67 23.95 8.68
CA PRO A 52 -2.24 22.61 8.35
C PRO A 52 -2.66 21.63 9.45
N VAL A 53 -2.94 20.40 9.04
CA VAL A 53 -3.33 19.33 9.96
C VAL A 53 -2.19 18.33 10.06
N ARG A 54 -1.87 17.91 11.28
CA ARG A 54 -0.91 16.83 11.50
C ARG A 54 -1.57 15.48 11.17
N SER A 55 -0.86 14.66 10.42
CA SER A 55 -1.21 13.27 10.17
C SER A 55 -0.01 12.37 10.45
N ILE A 56 -0.28 11.11 10.77
CA ILE A 56 0.74 10.09 10.93
C ILE A 56 0.73 9.20 9.71
N HIS A 57 1.92 8.99 9.13
CA HIS A 57 2.10 8.09 8.02
C HIS A 57 1.98 6.62 8.46
N ARG A 58 0.89 5.95 8.08
CA ARG A 58 0.58 4.57 8.49
C ARG A 58 1.04 3.51 7.47
N GLY A 59 2.13 3.81 6.77
CA GLY A 59 2.75 2.94 5.79
C GLY A 59 4.19 3.36 5.54
N LEU A 60 4.77 2.89 4.45
CA LEU A 60 6.13 3.10 4.03
C LEU A 60 6.12 3.51 2.56
N ASP A 61 6.72 4.66 2.25
CA ASP A 61 6.75 5.15 0.88
C ASP A 61 8.09 4.83 0.23
N PHE A 62 8.03 4.15 -0.91
CA PHE A 62 9.18 3.91 -1.78
C PHE A 62 9.12 4.84 -2.99
N ARG A 63 10.22 5.53 -3.26
CA ARG A 63 10.36 6.29 -4.50
C ARG A 63 10.18 5.36 -5.69
N GLY A 64 9.37 5.79 -6.64
CA GLY A 64 9.23 5.10 -7.92
C GLY A 64 8.93 6.09 -9.04
N VAL A 65 8.99 5.59 -10.26
CA VAL A 65 8.51 6.29 -11.45
C VAL A 65 7.23 5.61 -11.93
N THR A 66 6.32 6.35 -12.54
CA THR A 66 5.11 5.76 -13.11
C THR A 66 5.48 4.62 -14.08
N GLY A 67 4.84 3.47 -13.93
CA GLY A 67 5.12 2.27 -14.73
C GLY A 67 6.15 1.32 -14.11
N ALA A 68 6.86 1.69 -13.03
CA ALA A 68 7.77 0.77 -12.35
C ALA A 68 6.99 -0.42 -11.74
N PRO A 69 7.51 -1.66 -11.81
CA PRO A 69 6.75 -2.82 -11.39
C PRO A 69 6.57 -2.90 -9.87
N ILE A 70 5.39 -3.34 -9.44
CA ILE A 70 5.04 -3.64 -8.04
C ILE A 70 4.81 -5.14 -7.90
N PHE A 71 5.46 -5.74 -6.91
CA PHE A 71 5.40 -7.17 -6.66
C PHE A 71 4.77 -7.47 -5.29
N ALA A 72 4.04 -8.59 -5.20
CA ALA A 72 3.53 -9.09 -3.93
C ALA A 72 4.70 -9.49 -3.00
N ILE A 73 4.62 -9.09 -1.74
CA ILE A 73 5.70 -9.30 -0.75
C ILE A 73 5.68 -10.73 -0.22
N ALA A 74 4.49 -11.31 -0.10
CA ALA A 74 4.25 -12.65 0.40
C ALA A 74 3.08 -13.29 -0.38
N PRO A 75 2.95 -14.63 -0.38
CA PRO A 75 1.80 -15.31 -0.93
C PRO A 75 0.51 -14.91 -0.21
N GLY A 76 -0.60 -14.90 -0.92
CA GLY A 76 -1.90 -14.58 -0.33
C GLY A 76 -3.01 -14.49 -1.35
N THR A 77 -4.16 -13.99 -0.91
CA THR A 77 -5.35 -13.80 -1.74
C THR A 77 -5.66 -12.32 -1.88
N VAL A 78 -5.88 -11.87 -3.11
CA VAL A 78 -6.32 -10.50 -3.39
C VAL A 78 -7.75 -10.32 -2.90
N VAL A 79 -7.95 -9.44 -1.93
CA VAL A 79 -9.26 -9.16 -1.31
C VAL A 79 -9.82 -7.79 -1.71
N LEU A 80 -9.00 -6.94 -2.33
CA LEU A 80 -9.41 -5.68 -2.96
C LEU A 80 -8.45 -5.37 -4.11
N ALA A 81 -8.99 -4.99 -5.26
CA ALA A 81 -8.25 -4.52 -6.42
C ALA A 81 -9.13 -3.49 -7.16
N HIS A 82 -9.00 -2.21 -6.82
CA HIS A 82 -9.88 -1.16 -7.35
C HIS A 82 -9.26 0.24 -7.20
N ASP A 83 -9.76 1.20 -7.98
CA ASP A 83 -9.42 2.61 -7.81
C ASP A 83 -10.23 3.21 -6.65
N MET A 84 -9.58 3.95 -5.76
CA MET A 84 -10.18 4.57 -4.59
C MET A 84 -9.77 6.04 -4.47
N HIS A 85 -10.60 6.84 -3.83
CA HIS A 85 -10.42 8.30 -3.79
C HIS A 85 -9.08 8.76 -3.20
N PHE A 86 -8.65 8.16 -2.07
CA PHE A 86 -7.42 8.57 -1.40
C PHE A 86 -6.23 7.71 -1.83
N GLU A 87 -6.42 6.41 -1.91
CA GLU A 87 -5.38 5.43 -2.20
C GLU A 87 -5.07 5.32 -3.70
N GLY A 88 -5.94 5.85 -4.57
CA GLY A 88 -5.83 5.62 -6.01
C GLY A 88 -6.01 4.15 -6.35
N GLY A 89 -5.28 3.67 -7.36
CA GLY A 89 -5.19 2.26 -7.67
C GLY A 89 -4.69 1.49 -6.45
N PHE A 90 -5.55 0.65 -5.88
CA PHE A 90 -5.30 -0.02 -4.61
C PHE A 90 -5.50 -1.53 -4.71
N THR A 91 -4.45 -2.25 -4.36
CA THR A 91 -4.46 -3.71 -4.17
C THR A 91 -4.28 -4.04 -2.69
N LEU A 92 -5.17 -4.86 -2.13
CA LEU A 92 -5.07 -5.41 -0.76
C LEU A 92 -4.98 -6.93 -0.85
N VAL A 93 -3.95 -7.50 -0.23
CA VAL A 93 -3.71 -8.94 -0.17
C VAL A 93 -3.88 -9.41 1.26
N ASP A 94 -4.73 -10.42 1.47
CA ASP A 94 -4.82 -11.18 2.72
C ASP A 94 -3.81 -12.33 2.68
N HIS A 95 -2.89 -12.34 3.63
CA HIS A 95 -1.88 -13.39 3.77
C HIS A 95 -2.27 -14.44 4.83
N GLY A 96 -3.48 -14.35 5.38
CA GLY A 96 -3.94 -15.19 6.48
C GLY A 96 -3.57 -14.64 7.86
N ASN A 97 -4.14 -15.25 8.89
CA ASN A 97 -3.90 -14.88 10.30
C ASN A 97 -4.08 -13.38 10.62
N GLY A 98 -4.97 -12.69 9.87
CA GLY A 98 -5.21 -11.26 10.04
C GLY A 98 -4.07 -10.36 9.57
N ILE A 99 -3.16 -10.89 8.75
CA ILE A 99 -2.04 -10.14 8.15
C ILE A 99 -2.43 -9.70 6.74
N PHE A 100 -2.34 -8.40 6.47
CA PHE A 100 -2.65 -7.82 5.18
C PHE A 100 -1.53 -6.91 4.70
N THR A 101 -1.25 -6.92 3.41
CA THR A 101 -0.44 -5.88 2.76
C THR A 101 -1.29 -5.08 1.76
N GLY A 102 -1.08 -3.77 1.75
CA GLY A 102 -1.77 -2.84 0.86
C GLY A 102 -0.77 -2.09 -0.02
N TYR A 103 -1.07 -2.02 -1.31
CA TYR A 103 -0.27 -1.39 -2.36
C TYR A 103 -1.08 -0.27 -2.98
N MET A 104 -0.71 0.98 -2.73
CA MET A 104 -1.49 2.15 -3.15
C MET A 104 -0.81 2.93 -4.28
N HIS A 105 -1.56 3.87 -4.83
CA HIS A 105 -1.18 4.84 -5.84
C HIS A 105 -0.79 4.20 -7.18
N GLN A 106 -1.30 3.00 -7.44
CA GLN A 106 -0.96 2.23 -8.64
C GLN A 106 -1.48 2.94 -9.90
N HIS A 107 -0.66 2.96 -10.95
CA HIS A 107 -1.08 3.41 -12.27
C HIS A 107 -1.93 2.35 -12.97
N ARG A 108 -1.56 1.07 -12.77
CA ARG A 108 -2.26 -0.09 -13.31
C ARG A 108 -2.26 -1.21 -12.27
N ILE A 109 -3.37 -1.94 -12.20
CA ILE A 109 -3.55 -3.13 -11.37
C ILE A 109 -3.58 -4.34 -12.29
N HIS A 110 -2.75 -5.35 -12.03
CA HIS A 110 -2.61 -6.55 -12.87
C HIS A 110 -3.33 -7.78 -12.30
N VAL A 111 -3.95 -7.65 -11.13
CA VAL A 111 -4.67 -8.71 -10.42
C VAL A 111 -6.12 -8.30 -10.14
N LYS A 112 -6.97 -9.29 -9.87
CA LYS A 112 -8.39 -9.08 -9.49
C LYS A 112 -8.71 -9.75 -8.16
N VAL A 113 -9.80 -9.31 -7.54
CA VAL A 113 -10.30 -9.91 -6.30
C VAL A 113 -10.55 -11.41 -6.49
N GLY A 114 -10.06 -12.22 -5.56
CA GLY A 114 -10.12 -13.68 -5.60
C GLY A 114 -8.86 -14.34 -6.17
N ASP A 115 -7.97 -13.60 -6.83
CA ASP A 115 -6.70 -14.17 -7.31
C ASP A 115 -5.80 -14.56 -6.14
N THR A 116 -5.16 -15.71 -6.25
CA THR A 116 -4.04 -16.09 -5.40
C THR A 116 -2.74 -15.55 -6.00
N VAL A 117 -1.91 -14.93 -5.17
CA VAL A 117 -0.60 -14.40 -5.57
C VAL A 117 0.52 -15.16 -4.84
N LYS A 118 1.66 -15.29 -5.50
CA LYS A 118 2.92 -15.76 -4.88
C LYS A 118 3.80 -14.59 -4.48
N ALA A 119 4.75 -14.82 -3.59
CA ALA A 119 5.82 -13.87 -3.34
C ALA A 119 6.53 -13.54 -4.67
N GLY A 120 6.70 -12.26 -4.97
CA GLY A 120 7.44 -11.78 -6.14
C GLY A 120 6.61 -11.79 -7.42
N GLN A 121 5.33 -12.16 -7.34
CA GLN A 121 4.42 -12.02 -8.46
C GLN A 121 4.15 -10.54 -8.74
N LEU A 122 4.20 -10.15 -10.02
CA LEU A 122 3.81 -8.82 -10.48
C LEU A 122 2.31 -8.60 -10.22
N ILE A 123 1.95 -7.53 -9.51
CA ILE A 123 0.56 -7.23 -9.12
C ILE A 123 0.08 -5.86 -9.59
N GLY A 124 0.99 -4.96 -9.95
CA GLY A 124 0.64 -3.64 -10.46
C GLY A 124 1.86 -2.85 -10.90
N ASP A 125 1.62 -1.61 -11.29
CA ASP A 125 2.65 -0.65 -11.65
C ASP A 125 2.54 0.60 -10.76
N VAL A 126 3.67 1.16 -10.34
CA VAL A 126 3.75 2.43 -9.62
C VAL A 126 3.05 3.51 -10.43
N GLY A 127 2.36 4.41 -9.73
CA GLY A 127 1.70 5.56 -10.33
C GLY A 127 1.70 6.75 -9.39
N ALA A 128 0.83 7.71 -9.73
CA ALA A 128 0.55 8.90 -8.95
C ALA A 128 -0.97 9.11 -8.83
N THR A 129 -1.71 8.03 -8.60
CA THR A 129 -3.18 8.04 -8.51
C THR A 129 -3.66 8.25 -7.07
N GLY A 130 -4.86 8.80 -6.91
CA GLY A 130 -5.39 9.17 -5.59
C GLY A 130 -4.77 10.46 -5.03
N MET A 131 -4.67 10.55 -3.71
CA MET A 131 -4.21 11.75 -3.01
C MET A 131 -2.70 11.69 -2.77
N VAL A 132 -1.92 12.08 -3.79
CA VAL A 132 -0.45 12.07 -3.77
C VAL A 132 0.17 13.34 -4.36
N THR A 133 1.42 13.61 -4.01
CA THR A 133 2.20 14.73 -4.55
C THR A 133 3.11 14.34 -5.73
N GLY A 134 3.28 13.05 -5.98
CA GLY A 134 4.14 12.53 -7.04
C GLY A 134 4.15 11.00 -7.06
N ALA A 135 4.81 10.44 -8.07
CA ALA A 135 4.86 8.98 -8.25
C ALA A 135 5.66 8.31 -7.13
N HIS A 136 5.04 7.33 -6.46
CA HIS A 136 5.65 6.50 -5.43
C HIS A 136 4.77 5.29 -5.14
N LEU A 137 5.34 4.25 -4.52
CA LEU A 137 4.57 3.17 -3.91
C LEU A 137 4.38 3.49 -2.43
N HIS A 138 3.12 3.60 -1.99
CA HIS A 138 2.79 3.54 -0.57
C HIS A 138 2.44 2.09 -0.21
N LEU A 139 3.29 1.48 0.61
CA LEU A 139 3.12 0.13 1.14
C LEU A 139 2.59 0.23 2.57
N ALA A 140 1.52 -0.50 2.87
CA ALA A 140 1.00 -0.60 4.23
C ALA A 140 0.88 -2.06 4.66
N ILE A 141 1.05 -2.32 5.96
CA ILE A 141 0.81 -3.61 6.57
C ILE A 141 -0.16 -3.45 7.74
N TRP A 142 -1.06 -4.42 7.88
CA TRP A 142 -1.91 -4.55 9.06
C TRP A 142 -1.74 -5.94 9.65
N VAL A 143 -1.62 -6.02 10.97
CA VAL A 143 -1.62 -7.26 11.73
C VAL A 143 -2.75 -7.19 12.74
N GLN A 144 -3.72 -8.09 12.62
CA GLN A 144 -4.93 -8.11 13.46
C GLN A 144 -5.68 -6.75 13.44
N GLY A 145 -5.69 -6.09 12.28
CA GLY A 145 -6.31 -4.78 12.08
C GLY A 145 -5.50 -3.59 12.58
N ILE A 146 -4.33 -3.81 13.18
CA ILE A 146 -3.44 -2.76 13.67
C ILE A 146 -2.38 -2.45 12.60
N PRO A 147 -2.23 -1.18 12.17
CA PRO A 147 -1.16 -0.80 11.25
C PRO A 147 0.22 -1.09 11.87
N GLY A 148 1.08 -1.78 11.12
CA GLY A 148 2.46 -2.05 11.51
C GLY A 148 3.46 -1.35 10.60
N ASP A 149 4.73 -1.37 10.98
CA ASP A 149 5.82 -0.95 10.10
C ASP A 149 6.06 -2.03 9.02
N PRO A 150 5.90 -1.71 7.72
CA PRO A 150 6.20 -2.66 6.65
C PRO A 150 7.66 -3.15 6.64
N LEU A 151 8.62 -2.35 7.14
CA LEU A 151 10.02 -2.79 7.27
C LEU A 151 10.17 -3.98 8.20
N SER A 152 9.31 -4.12 9.21
CA SER A 152 9.32 -5.26 10.11
C SER A 152 8.97 -6.57 9.42
N LEU A 153 8.30 -6.55 8.25
CA LEU A 153 8.08 -7.75 7.44
C LEU A 153 9.26 -8.01 6.49
N LEU A 154 9.82 -6.95 5.92
CA LEU A 154 10.93 -7.02 4.97
C LEU A 154 12.27 -7.42 5.62
N SER A 155 12.42 -7.18 6.92
CA SER A 155 13.61 -7.48 7.71
C SER A 155 13.60 -8.84 8.38
N LEU A 156 12.49 -9.61 8.28
CA LEU A 156 12.44 -10.93 8.88
C LEU A 156 13.38 -11.89 8.15
N PRO A 157 14.32 -12.54 8.86
CA PRO A 157 15.06 -13.66 8.31
C PRO A 157 14.14 -14.87 8.28
N LEU A 158 13.15 -14.88 7.39
CA LEU A 158 12.37 -16.08 7.11
C LEU A 158 13.21 -16.93 6.16
N ARG A 159 13.64 -18.08 6.67
CA ARG A 159 14.41 -19.11 5.95
C ARG A 159 13.50 -19.97 5.08
#